data_AF-A0A7Z9HRN2-F1
#
_entry.id   AF-A0A7Z9HRN2-F1
#
_cell.length_a   1.000
_cell.length_b   1.000
_cell.length_c   1.000
_cell.angle_alpha   90.00
_cell.angle_beta   90.00
_cell.angle_gamma   90.00
#
_symmetry.space_group_name_H-M   'P 1'
#
loop_
_entity.id
_entity.type
_entity.pdbx_description
1 polymer ?
#
loop_
_entity_poly.entity_id
_entity_poly.type
_entity_poly.pdbx_seq_one_letter_code
_entity_poly.pdbx_strand_id
1 'polypeptide(L)'
;MFDIGFWELCLVGLISLLVIGPQQLPKVARIIGFWLGKINQLSTHVKQEIQEELHQEEIQQFLKKQNDLSELNELIQLDTPEKVINDTGSKNTPRHK
;
A
#
# COMPACT_ATOMS: atom_id res chain seq x y z
N MET A 1 -0.99 9.50 -13.83
CA MET A 1 -1.34 8.38 -14.72
C MET A 1 -2.50 7.59 -14.11
N PHE A 2 -3.66 8.24 -14.02
CA PHE A 2 -4.95 7.63 -13.61
C PHE A 2 -6.06 8.48 -14.22
N ASP A 3 -5.94 8.78 -15.51
CA ASP A 3 -6.91 9.56 -16.26
C ASP A 3 -8.08 8.65 -16.66
N ILE A 4 -8.69 7.95 -15.69
CA ILE A 4 -9.89 7.14 -15.93
C ILE A 4 -11.06 8.10 -16.13
N GLY A 5 -11.31 8.43 -17.38
CA GLY A 5 -12.45 9.20 -17.83
C GLY A 5 -13.69 8.33 -18.00
N PHE A 6 -14.80 9.00 -18.30
CA PHE A 6 -16.08 8.35 -18.59
C PHE A 6 -15.96 7.32 -19.73
N TRP A 7 -15.13 7.62 -20.74
CA TRP A 7 -14.92 6.75 -21.89
C TRP A 7 -14.25 5.42 -21.52
N GLU A 8 -13.21 5.42 -20.68
CA GLU A 8 -12.54 4.18 -20.27
C GLU A 8 -13.46 3.34 -19.37
N LEU A 9 -14.23 3.96 -18.48
CA LEU A 9 -15.23 3.25 -17.68
C LEU A 9 -16.28 2.57 -18.57
N CYS A 10 -16.77 3.25 -19.61
CA CYS A 10 -17.69 2.65 -20.57
C CYS A 10 -17.06 1.47 -21.33
N LEU A 11 -15.80 1.61 -21.78
CA LEU A 11 -15.09 0.55 -22.49
C LEU A 11 -14.86 -0.68 -21.61
N VAL A 12 -14.38 -0.48 -20.38
CA VAL A 12 -14.17 -1.55 -19.39
C VAL A 12 -15.51 -2.20 -19.04
N GLY A 13 -16.56 -1.39 -18.84
CA GLY A 13 -17.91 -1.89 -18.63
C GLY A 13 -18.37 -2.79 -19.78
N LEU A 14 -18.21 -2.36 -21.03
CA LEU A 14 -18.59 -3.13 -22.20
C LEU A 14 -17.84 -4.47 -22.31
N ILE A 15 -16.52 -4.44 -22.12
CA ILE A 15 -15.68 -5.66 -22.13
C ILE A 15 -16.09 -6.60 -21.00
N SER A 16 -16.32 -6.06 -19.81
CA SER A 16 -16.74 -6.86 -18.65
C SER A 16 -18.13 -7.47 -18.87
N LEU A 17 -19.06 -6.74 -19.50
CA LEU A 17 -20.35 -7.28 -19.93
C LEU A 17 -20.19 -8.42 -20.94
N LEU A 18 -19.22 -8.34 -21.84
CA LEU A 18 -18.97 -9.39 -22.85
C LEU A 18 -18.37 -10.66 -22.22
N VAL A 19 -17.38 -10.51 -21.34
CA VAL A 19 -16.63 -11.64 -20.74
C VAL A 19 -17.43 -12.33 -19.64
N ILE A 20 -17.94 -11.55 -18.68
CA ILE A 20 -18.68 -12.06 -17.52
C ILE A 20 -20.17 -12.22 -17.83
N GLY A 21 -20.71 -11.43 -18.77
CA GLY A 21 -22.13 -11.39 -19.08
C GLY A 21 -22.88 -10.30 -18.29
N PRO A 22 -23.88 -9.63 -18.90
CA PRO A 22 -24.61 -8.53 -18.28
C PRO A 22 -25.41 -8.94 -17.04
N GLN A 23 -25.78 -10.22 -16.92
CA GLN A 23 -26.53 -10.71 -15.76
C GLN A 23 -25.63 -10.96 -14.54
N GLN A 24 -24.32 -11.17 -14.74
CA GLN A 24 -23.40 -11.56 -13.67
C GLN A 24 -22.65 -10.35 -13.09
N LEU A 25 -22.36 -9.33 -13.89
CA LEU A 25 -21.78 -8.08 -13.40
C LEU A 25 -22.50 -7.43 -12.22
N PRO A 26 -23.83 -7.22 -12.25
CA PRO A 26 -24.54 -6.65 -11.11
C PRO A 26 -24.50 -7.58 -9.88
N LYS A 27 -24.35 -8.89 -10.09
CA LYS A 27 -24.19 -9.86 -9.00
C LYS A 27 -22.82 -9.71 -8.34
N VAL A 28 -21.74 -9.59 -9.12
CA VAL A 28 -20.37 -9.35 -8.61
C VAL A 28 -20.27 -8.00 -7.92
N ALA A 29 -20.82 -6.94 -8.52
CA ALA A 29 -20.85 -5.61 -7.92
C ALA A 29 -21.59 -5.60 -6.56
N ARG A 30 -22.71 -6.32 -6.45
CA ARG A 30 -23.42 -6.49 -5.16
C ARG A 30 -22.58 -7.24 -4.12
N ILE A 31 -21.83 -8.26 -4.53
CA ILE A 31 -20.94 -8.99 -3.63
C ILE A 31 -19.84 -8.05 -3.13
N ILE A 32 -19.11 -7.39 -4.03
CA ILE A 32 -18.05 -6.45 -3.66
C ILE A 32 -18.61 -5.33 -2.77
N GLY A 33 -19.76 -4.75 -3.14
CA GLY A 33 -20.43 -3.70 -2.36
C GLY A 33 -20.85 -4.16 -0.97
N PHE A 34 -21.35 -5.38 -0.82
CA PHE A 34 -21.68 -5.95 0.48
C PHE A 34 -20.44 -6.09 1.38
N TRP A 35 -19.32 -6.56 0.82
CA TRP A 35 -18.06 -6.69 1.56
C TRP A 35 -17.49 -5.32 1.97
N LEU A 36 -17.48 -4.35 1.06
CA LEU A 36 -17.03 -2.99 1.36
C LEU A 36 -17.93 -2.30 2.40
N GLY A 37 -19.25 -2.48 2.30
CA GLY A 37 -20.22 -1.95 3.26
C GLY A 37 -20.04 -2.54 4.66
N LYS A 38 -19.80 -3.85 4.73
CA LYS A 38 -19.54 -4.54 6.00
C LYS A 38 -18.24 -4.05 6.67
N ILE A 39 -17.18 -3.79 5.89
CA ILE A 39 -15.93 -3.23 6.41
C ILE A 39 -16.13 -1.80 6.93
N ASN A 40 -16.86 -0.97 6.18
CA ASN A 40 -17.19 0.39 6.63
C ASN A 40 -17.96 0.39 7.95
N GLN A 41 -18.95 -0.50 8.09
CA GLN A 41 -19.73 -0.61 9.33
C GLN A 41 -18.86 -1.01 10.54
N LEU A 42 -17.92 -1.93 10.37
CA LEU A 42 -16.98 -2.31 11.43
C LEU A 42 -16.07 -1.13 11.82
N SER A 43 -15.59 -0.34 10.86
CA SER A 43 -14.81 0.85 11.14
C SER A 43 -15.61 1.90 11.93
N THR A 44 -16.89 2.08 11.59
CA THR A 44 -17.78 3.01 12.30
C THR A 44 -18.08 2.54 13.72
N HIS A 45 -18.39 1.27 13.93
CA HIS A 45 -18.64 0.70 15.26
C HIS A 45 -17.42 0.81 16.18
N VAL A 46 -16.24 0.41 15.69
CA VAL A 46 -14.99 0.51 16.45
C VAL A 46 -14.67 1.97 16.80
N LYS A 47 -14.90 2.91 15.87
CA LYS A 47 -14.75 4.33 16.17
C LYS A 47 -15.72 4.83 17.24
N GLN A 48 -16.97 4.37 17.21
CA GLN A 48 -17.98 4.77 18.19
C GLN A 48 -17.67 4.23 19.59
N GLU A 49 -17.30 2.95 19.70
CA GLU A 49 -16.87 2.34 20.97
C GLU A 49 -15.61 3.02 21.53
N ILE A 50 -14.62 3.32 20.67
CA ILE A 50 -13.38 4.00 21.09
C ILE A 50 -13.65 5.46 21.48
N GLN A 51 -14.59 6.15 20.84
CA GLN A 51 -14.94 7.54 21.17
C GLN A 51 -15.66 7.66 22.53
N GLU A 52 -16.32 6.59 22.98
CA GLU A 52 -17.07 6.59 24.23
C GLU A 52 -16.20 6.21 25.44
N GLU A 53 -15.12 5.42 25.25
CA GLU A 53 -14.21 5.00 26.33
C GLU A 53 -12.82 5.67 26.35
N LEU A 54 -12.29 6.15 25.21
CA LEU A 54 -10.90 6.62 25.14
C LEU A 54 -10.79 8.06 24.63
N HIS A 55 -10.30 8.94 25.50
CA HIS A 55 -9.81 10.28 25.14
C HIS A 55 -8.86 10.17 23.93
N GLN A 56 -8.93 11.16 23.03
CA GLN A 56 -8.31 11.24 21.69
C GLN A 56 -6.80 10.97 21.59
N GLU A 57 -6.11 10.67 22.69
CA GLU A 57 -4.66 10.60 22.79
C GLU A 57 -4.07 9.25 22.33
N GLU A 58 -4.80 8.14 22.41
CA GLU A 58 -4.25 6.81 22.04
C GLU A 58 -4.29 6.54 20.52
N ILE A 59 -5.35 6.95 19.81
CA ILE A 59 -5.42 6.82 18.35
C ILE A 59 -4.31 7.64 17.68
N GLN A 60 -4.08 8.86 18.17
CA GLN A 60 -2.97 9.69 17.69
C GLN A 60 -1.62 9.04 17.94
N GLN A 61 -1.44 8.35 19.07
CA GLN A 61 -0.21 7.61 19.35
C GLN A 61 -0.02 6.39 18.43
N PHE A 62 -1.08 5.64 18.09
CA PHE A 62 -0.98 4.52 17.13
C PHE A 62 -0.72 4.97 15.69
N LEU A 63 -1.34 6.08 15.26
CA LEU A 63 -1.09 6.70 13.96
C LEU A 63 0.34 7.28 13.91
N LYS A 64 0.77 7.97 14.97
CA LYS A 64 2.12 8.52 15.08
C LYS A 64 3.18 7.44 15.10
N LYS A 65 2.93 6.31 15.78
CA LYS A 65 3.83 5.15 15.81
C LYS A 65 3.98 4.51 14.43
N GLN A 66 2.94 4.42 13.61
CA GLN A 66 3.05 3.93 12.22
C GLN A 66 3.82 4.89 11.31
N ASN A 67 3.66 6.20 11.50
CA ASN A 67 4.46 7.19 10.78
C ASN A 67 5.95 7.13 11.19
N ASP A 68 6.25 6.98 12.48
CA ASP A 68 7.62 6.75 12.97
C ASP A 68 8.24 5.48 12.35
N LEU A 69 7.49 4.37 12.26
CA LEU A 69 7.98 3.15 11.59
C LEU A 69 8.29 3.36 10.10
N SER A 70 7.61 4.31 9.45
CA SER A 70 7.87 4.68 8.05
C SER A 70 9.16 5.51 7.94
N GLU A 71 9.44 6.41 8.89
CA GLU A 71 10.73 7.12 9.00
C GLU A 71 11.88 6.17 9.37
N LEU A 72 11.65 5.17 10.22
CA LEU A 72 12.67 4.17 10.56
C LEU A 72 13.12 3.34 9.35
N ASN A 73 12.23 3.10 8.38
CA ASN A 73 12.55 2.40 7.14
C ASN A 73 13.38 3.27 6.17
N GLU A 74 13.32 4.59 6.32
CA GLU A 74 14.16 5.56 5.60
C GLU A 74 15.56 5.65 6.25
N LEU A 75 15.64 5.56 7.58
CA LEU A 75 16.90 5.54 8.33
C LEU A 75 17.68 4.21 8.17
N ILE A 76 17.00 3.08 7.97
CA ILE A 76 17.65 1.78 7.70
C ILE A 76 18.26 1.73 6.28
N GLN A 77 17.84 2.60 5.36
CA GLN A 77 18.42 2.68 4.00
C GLN A 77 19.76 3.43 3.91
N LEU A 78 20.28 3.99 5.01
CA LEU A 78 21.58 4.68 5.01
C LEU A 78 22.79 3.80 5.38
N ASP A 79 22.62 2.49 5.60
CA ASP A 79 23.75 1.58 5.88
C ASP A 79 23.76 0.34 4.99
N THR A 80 23.76 0.55 3.67
CA THR A 80 24.33 -0.42 2.72
C THR A 80 25.67 0.12 2.21
N PRO A 81 26.81 -0.22 2.85
CA PRO A 81 28.12 -0.04 2.25
C PRO A 81 28.38 -1.19 1.28
N GLU A 82 27.69 -1.22 0.12
CA GLU A 82 28.04 -2.13 -0.96
C GLU A 82 28.34 -1.37 -2.26
N LYS A 83 29.37 -0.51 -2.18
CA LYS A 83 30.09 -0.01 -3.36
C LYS A 83 31.60 -0.18 -3.22
N VAL A 84 32.07 -1.29 -2.64
CA VAL A 84 33.51 -1.59 -2.51
C VAL A 84 33.84 -3.02 -2.94
N ILE A 85 33.54 -3.38 -4.19
CA ILE A 85 34.17 -4.54 -4.84
C ILE A 85 34.62 -4.23 -6.29
N ASN A 86 34.86 -2.96 -6.62
CA ASN A 86 35.29 -2.58 -7.98
C ASN A 86 36.72 -2.01 -8.05
N ASP A 87 37.56 -2.24 -7.03
CA ASP A 87 38.92 -1.71 -6.99
C ASP A 87 40.01 -2.78 -6.72
N THR A 88 39.73 -4.04 -7.06
CA THR A 88 40.81 -5.04 -7.20
C THR A 88 41.32 -5.03 -8.65
N GLY A 89 41.88 -3.88 -9.03
CA GLY A 89 42.51 -3.63 -10.32
C GLY A 89 43.79 -2.83 -10.21
N SER A 90 44.44 -2.79 -9.05
CA SER A 90 45.79 -2.22 -8.91
C SER A 90 46.47 -2.70 -7.64
N LYS A 91 47.10 -3.89 -7.70
CA LYS A 91 48.12 -4.29 -6.71
C LYS A 91 49.46 -4.42 -7.42
N ASN A 92 50.20 -3.30 -7.46
CA ASN A 92 51.64 -3.31 -7.57
C ASN A 92 52.21 -4.25 -6.51
N THR A 93 52.93 -5.27 -6.95
CA THR A 93 53.68 -6.18 -6.08
C THR A 93 55.12 -5.69 -5.99
N PRO A 94 55.66 -5.39 -4.80
CA PRO A 94 57.09 -5.21 -4.62
C PRO A 94 57.70 -6.56 -4.21
N ARG A 95 58.60 -7.12 -5.03
CA ARG A 95 59.55 -8.16 -4.56
C ARG A 95 60.77 -8.29 -5.48
N HIS A 96 61.93 -7.95 -4.89
CA HIS A 96 63.17 -8.72 -4.93
C HIS A 96 63.81 -9.01 -6.31
N LYS A 97 64.81 -8.20 -6.71
CA LYS A 97 66.24 -8.56 -6.66
C LYS A 97 67.11 -7.34 -6.97
#